data_AF-A0A2N7JW00-F1
#
_entry.id   AF-A0A2N7JW00-F1
#
_cell.length_a   1.000
_cell.length_b   1.000
_cell.length_c   1.000
_cell.angle_alpha   90.00
_cell.angle_beta   90.00
_cell.angle_gamma   90.00
#
_symmetry.space_group_name_H-M   'P 1'
#
loop_
_entity.id
_entity.type
_entity.pdbx_description
1 polymer ?
#
loop_
_entity_poly.entity_id
_entity_poly.type
_entity_poly.pdbx_seq_one_letter_code
_entity_poly.pdbx_strand_id
1 'polypeptide(L)' 'MDEIIGWKGLSESERESVMNNLSGISSTHQCPQCSEPAQCDISAGKETCWCFELEKRDTDSIPKAGVCMCRKCLSALPVQ' A
#
# COMPACT_ATOMS: atom_id res chain seq x y z
N MET A 1 -5.13 -11.55 -10.48
CA MET A 1 -4.83 -10.96 -9.16
C MET A 1 -3.78 -11.86 -8.54
N ASP A 2 -2.51 -11.62 -8.89
CA ASP A 2 -1.37 -12.48 -8.54
C ASP A 2 -0.98 -12.40 -7.04
N GLU A 3 -1.70 -11.60 -6.27
CA GLU A 3 -1.57 -11.45 -4.82
C GLU A 3 -1.69 -12.78 -4.06
N ILE A 4 -2.45 -13.76 -4.54
CA ILE A 4 -2.58 -15.08 -3.86
C ILE A 4 -1.40 -16.02 -4.22
N ILE A 5 -0.66 -15.74 -5.30
CA ILE A 5 0.44 -16.60 -5.77
C ILE A 5 1.71 -16.38 -4.93
N GLY A 6 1.95 -15.15 -4.47
CA GLY A 6 3.12 -14.80 -3.65
C GLY A 6 3.06 -15.29 -2.19
N TRP A 7 1.86 -15.57 -1.67
CA TRP A 7 1.68 -16.00 -0.27
C TRP A 7 2.41 -17.30 0.06
N LYS A 8 2.57 -18.19 -0.92
CA LYS A 8 3.27 -19.46 -0.75
C LYS A 8 4.74 -19.27 -0.34
N GLY A 9 5.36 -18.16 -0.70
CA GLY A 9 6.75 -17.82 -0.33
C GLY A 9 6.89 -17.10 1.01
N LEU A 10 5.80 -16.57 1.58
CA LEU A 10 5.82 -15.85 2.86
C LEU A 10 5.73 -16.83 4.03
N SER A 11 6.58 -16.61 5.03
CA SER A 11 6.47 -17.22 6.36
C SER A 11 5.21 -16.76 7.08
N GLU A 12 4.85 -17.45 8.17
CA GLU A 12 3.67 -17.12 8.96
C GLU A 12 3.71 -15.68 9.52
N SER A 13 4.85 -15.24 10.01
CA SER A 13 5.05 -13.88 10.52
C SER A 13 4.96 -12.81 9.42
N GLU A 14 5.45 -13.11 8.22
CA GLU A 14 5.33 -12.20 7.08
C GLU A 14 3.87 -12.08 6.63
N ARG A 15 3.12 -13.19 6.62
CA ARG A 15 1.68 -13.18 6.32
C ARG A 15 0.91 -12.39 7.36
N GLU A 16 1.21 -12.57 8.64
CA GLU A 16 0.60 -11.79 9.72
C GLU A 16 0.90 -10.28 9.57
N SER A 17 2.14 -9.92 9.24
CA SER A 17 2.49 -8.52 8.96
C SER A 17 1.71 -7.95 7.79
N VAL A 18 1.56 -8.71 6.70
CA VAL A 18 0.73 -8.31 5.55
C VAL A 18 -0.72 -8.12 5.98
N MET A 19 -1.29 -9.03 6.77
CA MET A 19 -2.66 -8.93 7.28
C MET A 19 -2.84 -7.72 8.20
N ASN A 20 -1.86 -7.40 9.05
CA ASN A 20 -1.89 -6.21 9.90
C ASN A 20 -1.89 -4.92 9.07
N ASN A 21 -1.10 -4.87 7.98
CA ASN A 21 -1.08 -3.74 7.06
C ASN A 21 -2.42 -3.60 6.31
N LEU A 22 -3.01 -4.71 5.86
CA LEU A 22 -4.28 -4.72 5.12
C LEU A 22 -5.49 -4.38 5.99
N SER A 23 -5.47 -4.78 7.27
CA SER A 23 -6.50 -4.46 8.26
C SER A 23 -6.35 -3.06 8.87
N GLY A 24 -5.24 -2.36 8.58
CA GLY A 24 -4.97 -1.04 9.11
C GLY A 24 -4.51 -1.02 10.57
N ILE A 25 -4.16 -2.19 11.13
CA ILE A 25 -3.56 -2.30 12.48
C ILE A 25 -2.19 -1.62 12.48
N SER A 26 -1.38 -1.85 11.44
CA SER A 26 -0.13 -1.15 11.21
C SER A 26 -0.32 -0.04 10.17
N SER A 27 0.25 1.12 10.47
CA SER A 27 0.14 2.30 9.64
C SER A 27 1.31 3.24 9.88
N THR A 28 1.66 3.99 8.84
CA THR A 28 2.67 5.05 8.92
C THR A 28 2.07 6.45 8.88
N HIS A 29 0.87 6.60 8.29
CA HIS A 29 0.16 7.87 8.15
C HIS A 29 -1.32 7.65 7.83
N GLN A 30 -2.08 8.74 7.73
CA GLN A 30 -3.45 8.70 7.22
C GLN A 30 -3.46 8.95 5.72
N CYS A 31 -4.27 8.17 4.99
CA CYS A 31 -4.48 8.34 3.57
C CYS A 31 -5.04 9.75 3.28
N PRO A 32 -4.44 10.54 2.37
CA PRO A 32 -4.91 11.89 2.07
C PRO A 32 -6.27 11.91 1.36
N GLN A 33 -6.74 10.79 0.81
CA GLN A 33 -8.01 10.69 0.08
C GLN A 33 -9.20 10.31 0.96
N CYS A 34 -9.00 9.39 1.92
CA CYS A 34 -10.09 8.82 2.72
C CYS A 34 -9.87 8.89 4.22
N SER A 35 -8.72 9.42 4.67
CA SER A 35 -8.31 9.49 6.08
C SER A 35 -8.19 8.14 6.81
N GLU A 36 -8.38 7.01 6.12
CA GLU A 36 -8.10 5.67 6.65
C GLU A 36 -6.58 5.43 6.80
N PRO A 37 -6.16 4.46 7.63
CA PRO A 37 -4.75 4.10 7.78
C PRO A 37 -4.07 3.74 6.46
N ALA A 38 -2.84 4.21 6.25
CA ALA A 38 -2.01 3.91 5.09
C ALA A 38 -0.61 3.44 5.51
N GLN A 39 -0.21 2.29 4.98
CA GLN A 39 1.11 1.73 5.20
C GLN A 39 2.05 2.08 4.05
N CYS A 40 3.20 2.68 4.36
CA CYS A 40 4.32 2.87 3.46
C CYS A 40 5.56 2.20 4.05
N ASP A 41 6.02 1.14 3.41
CA ASP A 41 7.17 0.37 3.91
C ASP A 41 8.48 1.17 3.86
N ILE A 42 8.65 2.08 2.88
CA ILE A 42 9.81 3.00 2.84
C ILE A 42 9.81 3.91 4.07
N SER A 43 8.66 4.50 4.40
CA SER A 43 8.52 5.35 5.60
C SER A 43 8.70 4.56 6.89
N ALA A 44 8.43 3.25 6.87
CA ALA A 44 8.70 2.32 7.97
C ALA A 44 10.17 1.83 8.01
N GLY A 45 11.04 2.32 7.12
CA GLY A 45 12.48 2.01 7.11
C GLY A 45 12.85 0.76 6.31
N LYS A 46 11.94 0.19 5.50
CA LYS A 46 12.25 -0.92 4.59
C LYS A 46 12.78 -0.41 3.25
N GLU A 47 13.39 -1.31 2.48
CA GLU A 47 13.95 -1.00 1.16
C GLU A 47 12.92 -1.04 0.02
N THR A 48 11.84 -1.80 0.19
CA THR A 48 10.79 -2.00 -0.83
C THR A 48 9.42 -1.65 -0.27
N CYS A 49 8.49 -1.23 -1.13
CA CYS A 49 7.10 -1.00 -0.75
C CYS A 49 6.13 -1.75 -1.66
N TRP A 50 5.03 -2.25 -1.09
CA TRP A 50 3.96 -2.96 -1.80
C TRP A 50 3.48 -2.21 -3.07
N CYS A 51 3.50 -0.88 -3.08
CA CYS A 51 3.03 -0.11 -4.23
C CYS A 51 3.98 -0.18 -5.44
N PHE A 52 5.22 -0.67 -5.28
CA PHE A 52 6.18 -0.85 -6.38
C PHE A 52 5.78 -2.00 -7.32
N GLU A 53 4.98 -2.95 -6.82
CA GLU A 53 4.44 -4.05 -7.60
C GLU A 53 3.14 -3.67 -8.32
N LEU A 54 2.60 -2.48 -8.07
CA LEU A 54 1.43 -1.99 -8.79
C LEU A 54 1.82 -1.36 -10.12
N GLU A 55 0.98 -1.60 -11.13
CA GLU A 55 0.97 -0.80 -12.34
C GLU A 55 0.82 0.69 -12.00
N LYS A 56 1.56 1.51 -12.74
CA LYS A 56 1.61 2.96 -12.52
C LYS A 56 0.21 3.56 -12.69
N ARG A 57 -0.19 4.34 -11.69
CA ARG A 57 -1.50 5.01 -11.64
C ARG A 57 -1.40 6.44 -12.12
N ASP A 58 -2.47 6.91 -12.75
CA ASP A 58 -2.63 8.32 -13.06
C ASP A 58 -2.93 9.08 -11.76
N THR A 59 -2.00 9.95 -11.38
CA THR A 59 -2.09 10.82 -10.20
C THR A 59 -2.11 12.31 -10.59
N ASP A 60 -2.25 12.64 -11.86
CA ASP A 60 -2.05 14.02 -12.34
C ASP A 60 -3.13 14.98 -11.81
N SER A 61 -4.35 14.47 -11.60
CA SER A 61 -5.47 15.23 -11.03
C SER A 61 -5.48 15.26 -9.50
N ILE A 62 -4.50 14.65 -8.85
CA ILE A 62 -4.49 14.46 -7.40
C ILE A 62 -3.60 15.52 -6.73
N PRO A 63 -4.10 16.25 -5.71
CA PRO A 63 -3.28 17.16 -4.95
C PRO A 63 -2.07 16.45 -4.34
N LYS A 64 -0.87 17.01 -4.58
CA LYS A 64 0.38 16.47 -4.02
C LYS A 64 0.41 16.68 -2.51
N ALA A 65 0.00 15.65 -1.76
CA ALA A 65 -0.06 15.68 -0.30
C ALA A 65 1.29 15.34 0.39
N GLY A 66 2.30 14.91 -0.38
CA GLY A 66 3.61 14.53 0.17
C GLY A 66 3.64 13.19 0.93
N VAL A 67 2.51 12.48 0.96
CA VAL A 67 2.35 11.15 1.58
C VAL A 67 1.60 10.20 0.63
N CYS A 68 1.72 8.90 0.86
CA CYS A 68 1.11 7.87 0.01
C CYS A 68 -0.41 7.79 0.19
N MET A 69 -1.10 7.26 -0.82
CA MET A 69 -2.49 6.80 -0.66
C MET A 69 -2.54 5.38 -0.13
N CYS A 70 -3.62 5.02 0.56
CA CYS A 70 -3.86 3.62 0.94
C CYS A 70 -4.08 2.75 -0.31
N ARG A 71 -3.90 1.43 -0.15
CA ARG A 71 -4.05 0.44 -1.24
C ARG A 71 -5.37 0.57 -1.99
N LYS A 72 -6.47 0.78 -1.25
CA LYS A 72 -7.82 0.95 -1.80
C LYS A 72 -7.92 2.18 -2.70
N CYS A 73 -7.48 3.34 -2.22
CA CYS A 73 -7.58 4.59 -2.97
C CYS A 73 -6.63 4.61 -4.16
N LEU A 74 -5.38 4.15 -3.99
CA LEU A 74 -4.41 4.10 -5.09
C LEU A 74 -4.86 3.15 -6.21
N SER A 75 -5.36 1.96 -5.86
CA SER A 75 -5.79 0.95 -6.85
C SER A 75 -7.08 1.32 -7.58
N ALA A 76 -7.87 2.26 -7.04
CA ALA A 76 -9.08 2.76 -7.66
C ALA A 76 -8.79 3.81 -8.76
N LEU A 77 -7.56 4.31 -8.84
CA LEU A 77 -7.16 5.26 -9.87
C LEU A 77 -7.01 4.57 -11.23
N PRO A 78 -7.25 5.32 -12.33
CA PRO A 78 -6.91 4.86 -13.67
C PRO A 78 -5.44 4.47 -13.76
N VAL A 79 -5.14 3.48 -14.60
CA VAL A 79 -3.76 3.16 -14.99
C VAL A 79 -3.29 4.13 -16.08
N GLN A 80 -1.98 4.40 -16.10
CA GLN A 80 -1.34 5.26 -17.11
C GLN A 80 -0.87 4.46 -18.34
#